data_AF-A0A0C2FEE2-F1
#
_entry.id   AF-A0A0C2FEE2-F1
#
_cell.length_a   1.000
_cell.length_b   1.000
_cell.length_c   1.000
_cell.angle_alpha   90.00
_cell.angle_beta   90.00
_cell.angle_gamma   90.00
#
_symmetry.space_group_name_H-M   'P 1'
#
loop_
_entity.id
_entity.type
_entity.pdbx_description
1 polymer ?
#
loop_
_entity_poly.entity_id
_entity_poly.type
_entity_poly.pdbx_seq_one_letter_code
_entity_poly.pdbx_strand_id
1 'polypeptide(L)'
;MNMINEKLYLFLYFWFFFLGVVTIINFFYFVIVMLLPPLRAKLVLFNIDTDRNRGLSQSEMKRFIHECLHPDGVLLLQFVREHVGGRIAFDLINQLFSMYAESDLVSKQ
;
A
#
# COMPACT_ATOMS: atom_id res chain seq x y z
N MET A 1 -8.45 35.23 -38.10
CA MET A 1 -7.89 34.85 -36.77
C MET A 1 -8.82 33.92 -35.98
N ASN A 2 -10.15 34.02 -36.05
CA ASN A 2 -11.05 33.15 -35.27
C ASN A 2 -11.11 31.69 -35.76
N MET A 3 -11.13 31.47 -37.08
CA MET A 3 -11.30 30.13 -37.65
C MET A 3 -10.11 29.17 -37.40
N ILE A 4 -8.89 29.72 -37.28
CA ILE A 4 -7.69 28.93 -36.95
C ILE A 4 -7.73 28.48 -35.49
N ASN A 5 -8.19 29.35 -34.60
CA ASN A 5 -8.29 29.10 -33.17
C ASN A 5 -9.34 28.01 -32.90
N GLU A 6 -10.49 28.11 -33.56
CA GLU A 6 -11.58 27.14 -33.49
C GLU A 6 -11.14 25.73 -33.93
N LYS A 7 -10.39 25.62 -35.02
CA LYS A 7 -9.85 24.34 -35.50
C LYS A 7 -8.78 23.75 -34.56
N LEU A 8 -7.96 24.60 -33.95
CA LEU A 8 -6.90 24.19 -33.02
C LEU A 8 -7.48 23.68 -31.69
N TYR A 9 -8.51 24.34 -31.15
CA TYR A 9 -9.22 23.85 -29.97
C TYR A 9 -9.86 22.49 -30.21
N LEU A 10 -10.46 22.29 -31.39
CA LEU A 10 -11.10 21.04 -31.74
C LEU A 10 -10.06 19.89 -31.82
N PHE A 11 -8.86 20.15 -32.34
CA PHE A 11 -7.75 19.19 -32.33
C PHE A 11 -7.24 18.88 -30.91
N LEU A 12 -6.99 19.91 -30.09
CA LEU A 12 -6.53 19.73 -28.71
C LEU A 12 -7.55 18.99 -27.84
N TYR A 13 -8.84 19.22 -28.05
CA TYR A 13 -9.90 18.53 -27.32
C TYR A 13 -9.84 17.01 -27.52
N PHE A 14 -9.69 16.55 -28.77
CA PHE A 14 -9.51 15.12 -29.06
C PHE A 14 -8.21 14.56 -28.47
N TRP A 15 -7.13 15.33 -28.52
CA TRP A 15 -5.85 14.95 -27.92
C TRP A 15 -5.95 14.78 -26.40
N PHE A 16 -6.57 15.74 -25.69
CA PHE A 16 -6.80 15.65 -24.25
C PHE A 16 -7.75 14.52 -23.89
N PHE A 17 -8.76 14.25 -24.71
CA PHE A 17 -9.65 13.11 -24.51
C PHE A 17 -8.88 11.78 -24.61
N PHE A 18 -8.02 11.63 -25.62
CA PHE A 18 -7.15 10.45 -25.75
C PHE A 18 -6.21 10.29 -24.56
N LEU A 19 -5.51 11.37 -24.17
CA LEU A 19 -4.67 11.37 -22.98
C LEU A 19 -5.47 11.00 -21.72
N GLY A 20 -6.67 11.54 -21.57
CA GLY A 20 -7.58 11.23 -20.47
C GLY A 20 -7.92 9.75 -20.42
N VAL A 21 -8.25 9.13 -21.56
CA VAL A 21 -8.53 7.69 -21.65
C VAL A 21 -7.29 6.87 -21.26
N VAL A 22 -6.10 7.22 -21.78
CA VAL A 22 -4.85 6.54 -21.42
C VAL A 22 -4.56 6.66 -19.92
N THR A 23 -4.73 7.84 -19.34
CA THR A 23 -4.54 8.07 -17.91
C THR A 23 -5.54 7.28 -17.07
N ILE A 24 -6.81 7.21 -17.49
CA ILE A 24 -7.85 6.42 -16.81
C ILE A 24 -7.49 4.93 -16.85
N ILE A 25 -7.07 4.40 -18.00
CA ILE A 25 -6.63 2.99 -18.12
C ILE A 25 -5.43 2.73 -17.20
N ASN A 26 -4.44 3.63 -17.21
CA ASN A 26 -3.27 3.51 -16.36
C ASN A 26 -3.63 3.57 -14.86
N PHE A 27 -4.58 4.44 -14.50
CA PHE A 27 -5.12 4.53 -13.14
C PHE A 27 -5.79 3.22 -12.73
N PHE A 28 -6.67 2.65 -13.56
CA PHE A 28 -7.31 1.37 -13.27
C PHE A 28 -6.31 0.22 -13.20
N TYR A 29 -5.32 0.19 -14.09
CA TYR A 29 -4.22 -0.78 -14.02
C TYR A 29 -3.50 -0.67 -12.68
N PHE A 30 -3.12 0.55 -12.28
CA PHE A 30 -2.47 0.78 -11.00
C PHE A 30 -3.35 0.38 -9.82
N VAL A 31 -4.65 0.71 -9.82
CA VAL A 31 -5.58 0.32 -8.75
C VAL A 31 -5.74 -1.19 -8.66
N ILE A 32 -5.87 -1.90 -9.79
CA ILE A 32 -5.99 -3.37 -9.80
C ILE A 32 -4.68 -4.03 -9.31
N VAL A 33 -3.54 -3.53 -9.79
CA VAL A 33 -2.19 -3.93 -9.35
C VAL A 33 -1.92 -3.49 -7.91
N MET A 34 -2.61 -2.49 -7.37
CA MET A 34 -2.50 -2.09 -5.97
C MET A 34 -3.47 -2.86 -5.08
N LEU A 35 -4.52 -3.49 -5.60
CA LEU A 35 -5.41 -4.33 -4.79
C LEU A 35 -4.95 -5.79 -4.71
N LEU A 36 -4.52 -6.39 -5.84
CA LEU A 36 -4.28 -7.84 -5.92
C LEU A 36 -3.03 -8.34 -5.17
N PRO A 37 -1.82 -7.77 -5.38
CA PRO A 37 -0.59 -8.17 -4.71
C PRO A 37 -0.58 -7.94 -3.19
N PRO A 38 -0.98 -6.78 -2.64
CA PRO A 38 -0.79 -6.53 -1.22
C PRO A 38 -1.81 -7.27 -0.37
N LEU A 39 -3.02 -7.56 -0.87
CA LEU A 39 -3.97 -8.39 -0.12
C LEU A 39 -3.47 -9.82 0.00
N ARG A 40 -2.97 -10.41 -1.09
CA ARG A 40 -2.42 -11.78 -1.06
C ARG A 40 -1.14 -11.86 -0.26
N ALA A 41 -0.23 -10.92 -0.46
CA ALA A 41 1.04 -10.91 0.23
C ALA A 41 0.90 -10.57 1.72
N LYS A 42 -0.05 -9.70 2.10
CA LYS A 42 -0.49 -9.51 3.50
C LYS A 42 -0.89 -10.84 4.13
N LEU A 43 -1.71 -11.62 3.43
CA LEU A 43 -2.23 -12.88 3.94
C LEU A 43 -1.11 -13.93 4.11
N VAL A 44 -0.16 -13.99 3.17
CA VAL A 44 0.97 -14.91 3.21
C VAL A 44 2.03 -14.49 4.23
N LEU A 45 2.41 -13.21 4.28
CA LEU A 45 3.32 -12.67 5.28
C LEU A 45 2.75 -12.90 6.68
N PHE A 46 1.47 -12.61 6.87
CA PHE A 46 0.78 -12.83 8.14
C PHE A 46 0.77 -14.29 8.57
N ASN A 47 0.55 -15.24 7.65
CA ASN A 47 0.61 -16.68 7.97
C ASN A 47 2.04 -17.15 8.30
N ILE A 48 3.05 -16.68 7.58
CA ILE A 48 4.45 -17.07 7.81
C ILE A 48 5.00 -16.47 9.10
N ASP A 49 4.68 -15.21 9.39
CA ASP A 49 5.08 -14.55 10.63
C ASP A 49 4.40 -15.22 11.83
N THR A 50 3.10 -15.52 11.72
CA THR A 50 2.35 -16.31 12.72
C THR A 50 3.00 -17.67 13.04
N ASP A 51 3.51 -18.38 12.04
CA ASP A 51 4.05 -19.73 12.23
C ASP A 51 5.42 -19.72 12.94
N ARG A 52 6.23 -18.65 12.73
CA ARG A 52 7.53 -18.45 13.40
C ARG A 52 7.43 -17.71 14.74
N ASN A 53 6.44 -16.85 14.95
CA ASN A 53 6.19 -16.11 16.20
C ASN A 53 5.23 -16.84 17.17
N ARG A 54 5.34 -18.16 17.30
CA ARG A 54 4.58 -18.98 18.27
C ARG A 54 4.72 -18.54 19.75
N GLY A 55 5.61 -17.60 20.06
CA GLY A 55 5.84 -17.05 21.39
C GLY A 55 5.06 -15.77 21.72
N LEU A 56 4.54 -15.03 20.74
CA LEU A 56 3.76 -13.81 20.97
C LEU A 56 2.26 -14.08 20.81
N SER A 57 1.46 -13.56 21.74
CA SER A 57 0.02 -13.80 21.79
C SER A 57 -0.62 -13.37 20.47
N GLN A 58 -1.21 -14.32 19.75
CA GLN A 58 -1.91 -14.12 18.48
C GLN A 58 -2.94 -12.97 18.50
N SER A 59 -3.44 -12.64 19.69
CA SER A 59 -4.35 -11.54 19.94
C SER A 59 -3.68 -10.16 19.87
N GLU A 60 -2.44 -10.03 20.35
CA GLU A 60 -1.68 -8.77 20.33
C GLU A 60 -1.22 -8.42 18.91
N MET A 61 -0.80 -9.42 18.14
CA MET A 61 -0.41 -9.23 16.74
C MET A 61 -1.61 -8.88 15.85
N LYS A 62 -2.77 -9.50 16.06
CA LYS A 62 -4.01 -9.11 15.36
C LYS A 62 -4.43 -7.68 15.69
N ARG A 63 -4.28 -7.26 16.94
CA ARG A 63 -4.63 -5.92 17.40
C ARG A 63 -3.67 -4.88 16.83
N PHE A 64 -2.37 -5.15 16.84
CA PHE A 64 -1.36 -4.34 16.16
C PHE A 64 -1.65 -4.16 14.67
N ILE A 65 -2.03 -5.23 13.96
CA ILE A 65 -2.36 -5.12 12.53
C ILE A 65 -3.64 -4.33 12.30
N HIS A 66 -4.62 -4.41 13.19
CA HIS A 66 -5.89 -3.71 13.02
C HIS A 66 -5.81 -2.23 13.43
N GLU A 67 -5.09 -1.91 14.52
CA GLU A 67 -4.97 -0.55 15.05
C GLU A 67 -3.77 0.21 14.48
N CYS A 68 -2.64 -0.46 14.23
CA CYS A 68 -1.39 0.17 13.80
C CYS A 68 -1.08 -0.07 12.30
N LEU A 69 -1.44 -1.23 11.74
CA LEU A 69 -1.10 -1.64 10.37
C LEU A 69 -2.34 -1.73 9.46
N HIS A 70 -2.98 -0.56 9.26
CA HIS A 70 -4.03 -0.38 8.24
C HIS A 70 -3.62 -0.97 6.87
N PRO A 71 -4.56 -1.26 5.95
CA PRO A 71 -4.26 -1.89 4.66
C PRO A 71 -3.17 -1.14 3.88
N ASP A 72 -3.04 0.18 4.09
CA ASP A 72 -1.96 1.01 3.55
C ASP A 72 -0.58 0.70 4.14
N GLY A 73 -0.47 0.52 5.46
CA GLY A 73 0.78 0.13 6.12
C GLY A 73 1.28 -1.25 5.70
N VAL A 74 0.36 -2.18 5.43
CA VAL A 74 0.75 -3.50 4.90
C VAL A 74 1.14 -3.42 3.43
N LEU A 75 0.51 -2.53 2.67
CA LEU A 75 0.89 -2.20 1.29
C LEU A 75 2.33 -1.71 1.23
N LEU A 76 2.69 -0.75 2.09
CA LEU A 76 4.06 -0.23 2.20
C LEU A 76 5.05 -1.33 2.60
N LEU A 77 4.68 -2.18 3.54
CA LEU A 77 5.56 -3.24 4.01
C LEU A 77 5.80 -4.32 2.94
N GLN A 78 4.77 -4.61 2.14
CA GLN A 78 4.91 -5.45 0.96
C GLN A 78 5.77 -4.78 -0.13
N PHE A 79 5.58 -3.48 -0.37
CA PHE A 79 6.39 -2.72 -1.33
C PHE A 79 7.86 -2.75 -0.93
N VAL A 80 8.16 -2.52 0.35
CA VAL A 80 9.53 -2.63 0.88
C VAL A 80 10.06 -4.05 0.74
N ARG A 81 9.26 -5.08 1.03
CA ARG A 81 9.66 -6.47 0.82
C ARG A 81 10.01 -6.78 -0.63
N GLU A 82 9.27 -6.22 -1.59
CA GLU A 82 9.42 -6.48 -3.02
C GLU A 82 10.61 -5.72 -3.62
N HIS A 83 10.88 -4.49 -3.14
CA HIS A 83 11.97 -3.65 -3.64
C HIS A 83 13.30 -3.79 -2.87
N VAL A 84 13.24 -4.06 -1.56
CA VAL A 84 14.39 -4.02 -0.65
C VAL A 84 14.71 -5.41 -0.08
N GLY A 85 13.79 -6.37 -0.23
CA GLY A 85 13.95 -7.76 0.18
C GLY A 85 13.32 -8.05 1.54
N GLY A 86 12.89 -9.29 1.73
CA GLY A 86 12.10 -9.70 2.90
C GLY A 86 12.79 -9.56 4.26
N ARG A 87 14.13 -9.49 4.29
CA ARG A 87 14.89 -9.34 5.54
C ARG A 87 14.76 -7.93 6.14
N ILE A 88 14.77 -6.91 5.30
CA ILE A 88 14.66 -5.50 5.71
C ILE A 88 13.20 -5.16 6.08
N ALA A 89 12.23 -5.73 5.35
CA ALA A 89 10.82 -5.62 5.72
C ALA A 89 10.55 -6.20 7.13
N PHE A 90 11.22 -7.30 7.50
CA PHE A 90 11.07 -7.89 8.84
C PHE A 90 11.64 -6.99 9.94
N ASP A 91 12.81 -6.40 9.71
CA ASP A 91 13.44 -5.49 10.69
C ASP A 91 12.56 -4.25 10.95
N LEU A 92 11.90 -3.76 9.88
CA LEU A 92 10.88 -2.72 9.97
C LEU A 92 9.67 -3.12 10.80
N ILE A 93 9.14 -4.35 10.65
CA ILE A 93 8.01 -4.82 11.49
C ILE A 93 8.41 -4.82 12.97
N ASN A 94 9.61 -5.32 13.29
CA ASN A 94 10.07 -5.37 14.68
C ASN A 94 10.21 -3.98 15.29
N GLN A 95 10.77 -3.02 14.55
CA GLN A 95 10.82 -1.62 15.00
C GLN A 95 9.43 -1.01 15.15
N LEU A 96 8.52 -1.29 14.22
CA LEU A 96 7.15 -0.79 14.29
C LEU A 96 6.40 -1.36 15.50
N PHE A 97 6.64 -2.63 15.82
CA PHE A 97 6.09 -3.29 16.99
C PHE A 97 6.67 -2.72 18.30
N SER A 98 7.98 -2.48 18.38
CA SER A 98 8.58 -1.85 19.57
C SER A 98 8.04 -0.44 19.80
N MET A 99 7.88 0.36 18.74
CA MET A 99 7.26 1.69 18.84
C MET A 99 5.79 1.62 19.27
N TYR A 100 5.02 0.64 18.78
CA TYR A 100 3.64 0.45 19.21
C TYR A 100 3.54 0.03 20.68
N ALA A 101 4.39 -0.89 21.13
CA ALA A 101 4.43 -1.31 22.53
C ALA A 101 4.76 -0.13 23.48
N GLU A 102 5.69 0.75 23.08
CA GLU A 102 5.98 1.99 23.81
C GLU A 102 4.78 2.96 23.79
N SER A 103 4.07 3.06 22.67
CA SER A 103 2.91 3.93 22.52
C SER A 103 1.70 3.46 23.35
N ASP A 104 1.43 2.15 23.43
CA ASP A 104 0.36 1.58 24.29
C ASP A 104 0.64 1.85 25.77
N LEU A 105 1.92 1.78 26.18
CA LEU A 105 2.34 2.08 27.55
C LEU A 105 2.11 3.55 27.93
N VAL A 106 2.36 4.49 27.01
CA VAL A 106 2.09 5.91 27.23
C VAL A 106 0.59 6.23 27.31
N SER A 107 -0.25 5.48 26.60
CA SER A 107 -1.72 5.69 26.61
C SER A 107 -2.43 5.25 27.91
N LYS A 108 -1.76 4.44 28.74
CA LYS A 108 -2.30 3.91 30.01
C LYS A 108 -1.86 4.70 31.25
N GLN A 109 -1.00 5.72 31.09
CA GLN A 109 -0.58 6.63 32.15
C GLN A 109 -1.44 7.89 32.17
#